data_AF-A0A3D1YRV3-F1
#
_entry.id   AF-A0A3D1YRV3-F1
#
_cell.length_a   1.000
_cell.length_b   1.000
_cell.length_c   1.000
_cell.angle_alpha   90.00
_cell.angle_beta   90.00
_cell.angle_gamma   90.00
#
_symmetry.space_group_name_H-M   'P 1'
#
loop_
_entity.id
_entity.type
_entity.pdbx_description
1 polymer ?
#
loop_
_entity_poly.entity_id
_entity_poly.type
_entity_poly.pdbx_seq_one_letter_code
_entity_poly.pdbx_strand_id
1 'polypeptide(L)'
;MLRWLRAAFTLTLLCLSVFLGAVFATQNTKPVPLTLGPWALGEQPVAVWLLSFLIVGVLLGSLMSSALVMRQRAASASLKRENARLSRRLDKDVKGG
;
A
#
# COMPACT_ATOMS: atom_id res chain seq x y z
N MET A 1 -9.34 -0.81 -23.91
CA MET A 1 -10.50 -1.59 -23.41
C MET A 1 -10.37 -1.95 -21.91
N LEU A 2 -9.29 -2.62 -21.45
CA LEU A 2 -9.14 -3.01 -20.03
C LEU A 2 -9.12 -1.87 -18.98
N ARG A 3 -8.66 -0.66 -19.33
CA ARG A 3 -8.58 0.47 -18.37
C ARG A 3 -9.95 0.95 -17.90
N TRP A 4 -10.92 1.02 -18.80
CA TRP A 4 -12.30 1.41 -18.48
C TRP A 4 -13.02 0.34 -17.68
N LEU A 5 -12.82 -0.94 -18.03
CA LEU A 5 -13.39 -2.05 -17.26
C LEU A 5 -12.82 -2.09 -15.83
N ARG A 6 -11.51 -1.88 -15.69
CA ARG A 6 -10.86 -1.75 -14.38
C ARG A 6 -11.41 -0.56 -13.61
N ALA A 7 -11.53 0.61 -14.23
CA ALA A 7 -12.07 1.81 -13.58
C ALA A 7 -13.53 1.60 -13.13
N ALA A 8 -14.37 1.02 -13.99
CA ALA A 8 -15.76 0.70 -13.67
C ALA A 8 -15.84 -0.30 -12.50
N PHE A 9 -15.06 -1.38 -12.56
CA PHE A 9 -15.00 -2.36 -11.48
C PHE A 9 -14.52 -1.75 -10.16
N THR A 10 -13.46 -0.93 -10.19
CA THR A 10 -12.97 -0.21 -9.01
C THR A 10 -14.02 0.73 -8.44
N LEU A 11 -14.74 1.47 -9.29
CA LEU A 11 -15.81 2.38 -8.87
C LEU A 11 -16.97 1.61 -8.24
N THR A 12 -17.41 0.52 -8.86
CA THR A 12 -18.46 -0.35 -8.30
C THR A 12 -18.04 -0.92 -6.94
N LEU A 13 -16.80 -1.40 -6.82
CA LEU A 13 -16.29 -1.90 -5.55
C LEU A 13 -16.25 -0.81 -4.47
N LEU A 14 -15.84 0.40 -4.85
CA LEU A 14 -15.79 1.55 -3.95
C LEU A 14 -17.20 1.91 -3.45
N CYS A 15 -18.17 2.06 -4.36
CA CYS A 15 -19.55 2.33 -4.01
C CYS A 15 -20.13 1.25 -3.10
N LEU A 16 -19.89 -0.03 -3.43
CA LEU A 16 -20.36 -1.15 -2.62
C LEU A 16 -19.72 -1.15 -1.23
N SER A 17 -18.42 -0.87 -1.14
CA SER A 17 -17.71 -0.78 0.14
C SER A 17 -18.25 0.35 1.01
N VAL A 18 -18.49 1.53 0.45
CA VAL A 18 -19.09 2.66 1.16
C VAL A 18 -20.51 2.33 1.63
N PHE A 19 -21.32 1.72 0.76
CA PHE A 19 -22.68 1.31 1.10
C PHE A 19 -22.70 0.31 2.25
N LEU A 20 -21.90 -0.77 2.16
CA LEU A 20 -21.79 -1.77 3.22
C LEU A 20 -21.26 -1.16 4.51
N GLY A 21 -20.28 -0.27 4.45
CA GLY A 21 -19.74 0.44 5.60
C GLY A 21 -20.79 1.33 6.29
N ALA A 22 -21.60 2.04 5.51
CA ALA A 22 -22.69 2.87 6.03
C ALA A 22 -23.77 2.01 6.71
N VAL A 23 -24.21 0.92 6.06
CA VAL A 23 -25.17 -0.03 6.64
C VAL A 23 -24.61 -0.67 7.92
N PHE A 24 -23.33 -1.04 7.93
CA PHE A 24 -22.66 -1.57 9.11
C PHE A 24 -22.64 -0.55 10.25
N ALA A 25 -22.27 0.69 9.98
CA ALA A 25 -22.17 1.75 10.98
C ALA A 25 -23.53 2.12 11.60
N THR A 26 -24.60 2.13 10.80
CA THR A 26 -25.95 2.44 11.30
C THR A 26 -26.56 1.29 12.11
N GLN A 27 -26.25 0.04 11.77
CA GLN A 27 -26.76 -1.12 12.50
C GLN A 27 -25.92 -1.49 13.73
N ASN A 28 -24.63 -1.09 13.79
CA ASN A 28 -23.70 -1.45 14.86
C ASN A 28 -23.24 -0.23 15.67
N THR A 29 -24.20 0.53 16.18
CA THR A 29 -23.96 1.75 17.00
C THR A 29 -23.69 1.46 18.46
N LYS A 30 -23.94 0.23 18.94
CA LYS A 30 -23.67 -0.15 20.32
C LYS A 30 -22.18 0.04 20.63
N PRO A 31 -21.84 0.82 21.67
CA PRO A 31 -20.45 1.03 22.04
C PRO A 31 -19.88 -0.26 22.63
N VAL A 32 -18.67 -0.62 22.21
CA VAL A 32 -17.97 -1.83 22.66
C VAL A 32 -16.55 -1.42 23.08
N PRO A 33 -16.07 -1.89 24.25
CA PRO A 33 -14.69 -1.67 24.66
C PRO A 33 -13.75 -2.50 23.78
N LEU A 34 -12.60 -1.94 23.41
CA LEU A 34 -11.59 -2.69 22.67
C LEU A 34 -10.44 -3.10 23.59
N THR A 35 -10.28 -4.40 23.79
CA THR A 35 -9.17 -4.95 24.58
C THR A 35 -8.06 -5.47 23.67
N LEU A 36 -6.85 -4.96 23.85
CA LEU A 36 -5.63 -5.35 23.13
C LEU A 36 -4.61 -5.88 24.14
N GLY A 37 -4.69 -7.20 24.41
CA GLY A 37 -3.87 -7.83 25.45
C GLY A 37 -4.14 -7.22 26.83
N PRO A 38 -3.15 -6.60 27.51
CA PRO A 38 -3.36 -5.96 28.80
C PRO A 38 -4.00 -4.56 28.72
N TRP A 39 -4.18 -4.00 27.53
CA TRP A 39 -4.71 -2.64 27.34
C TRP A 39 -6.21 -2.68 27.02
N ALA A 40 -7.02 -1.94 27.77
CA ALA A 40 -8.42 -1.68 27.43
C ALA A 40 -8.56 -0.24 26.94
N LEU A 41 -9.06 -0.08 25.72
CA LEU A 41 -9.43 1.21 25.16
C LEU A 41 -10.87 1.56 25.54
N GLY A 42 -11.18 2.86 25.49
CA GLY A 42 -12.51 3.37 25.84
C GLY A 42 -13.63 2.78 24.99
N GLU A 43 -14.88 2.98 25.38
CA GLU A 43 -16.00 2.44 24.62
C GLU A 43 -16.28 3.29 23.38
N GLN A 44 -16.33 2.64 22.21
CA GLN A 44 -16.68 3.27 20.94
C GLN A 44 -17.47 2.28 20.06
N PRO A 45 -18.27 2.75 19.09
CA PRO A 45 -18.91 1.87 18.13
C PRO A 45 -17.89 1.00 17.38
N VAL A 46 -18.25 -0.25 17.10
CA VAL A 46 -17.36 -1.22 16.42
C VAL A 46 -16.83 -0.69 15.08
N ALA A 47 -17.62 0.12 14.37
CA ALA A 47 -17.22 0.75 13.12
C ALA A 47 -15.98 1.67 13.28
N VAL A 48 -15.88 2.40 14.40
CA VAL A 48 -14.73 3.28 14.69
C VAL A 48 -13.47 2.45 14.85
N TRP A 49 -13.54 1.35 15.60
CA TRP A 49 -12.41 0.44 15.77
C TRP A 49 -11.98 -0.18 14.44
N LEU A 50 -12.93 -0.74 13.70
CA LEU A 50 -12.66 -1.39 12.43
C LEU A 50 -11.97 -0.42 11.44
N LEU A 51 -12.50 0.80 11.33
CA LEU A 51 -11.93 1.83 10.45
C LEU A 51 -10.53 2.27 10.91
N SER A 52 -10.33 2.42 12.22
CA SER A 52 -9.02 2.83 12.77
C SER A 52 -7.94 1.79 12.48
N PHE A 53 -8.23 0.50 12.72
CA PHE A 53 -7.30 -0.59 12.41
C PHE A 53 -7.04 -0.72 10.93
N LEU A 54 -8.06 -0.53 10.09
CA LEU A 54 -7.89 -0.53 8.63
C LEU A 54 -6.94 0.61 8.19
N ILE A 55 -7.17 1.83 8.66
CA ILE A 55 -6.32 2.99 8.33
C ILE A 55 -4.88 2.72 8.77
N VAL A 56 -4.67 2.29 10.02
CA VAL A 56 -3.33 1.98 10.56
C VAL A 56 -2.66 0.88 9.73
N GLY A 57 -3.38 -0.21 9.42
CA GLY A 57 -2.86 -1.31 8.61
C GLY A 57 -2.46 -0.88 7.20
N VAL A 58 -3.30 -0.08 6.53
CA VAL A 58 -3.00 0.46 5.19
C VAL A 58 -1.79 1.38 5.21
N LEU A 59 -1.67 2.26 6.22
CA LEU A 59 -0.53 3.15 6.37
C LEU A 59 0.77 2.36 6.59
N LEU A 60 0.76 1.39 7.52
CA LEU A 60 1.92 0.55 7.79
C LEU A 60 2.33 -0.29 6.57
N GLY A 61 1.38 -0.93 5.91
CA GLY A 61 1.64 -1.72 4.70
C GLY A 61 2.16 -0.89 3.54
N SER A 62 1.63 0.34 3.36
CA SER A 62 2.08 1.28 2.34
C SER A 62 3.50 1.78 2.63
N LEU A 63 3.82 2.05 3.89
CA LEU A 63 5.16 2.49 4.31
C LEU A 63 6.20 1.40 4.07
N MET A 64 5.90 0.15 4.47
CA MET A 64 6.75 -1.01 4.22
C MET A 64 6.99 -1.23 2.72
N SER A 65 5.92 -1.16 1.91
CA SER A 65 6.01 -1.32 0.46
C SER A 65 6.83 -0.22 -0.19
N SER A 66 6.64 1.03 0.24
CA SER A 66 7.37 2.19 -0.28
C SER A 66 8.87 2.08 -0.01
N ALA A 67 9.25 1.66 1.20
CA ALA A 67 10.64 1.42 1.55
C ALA A 67 11.28 0.34 0.66
N LEU A 68 10.58 -0.78 0.41
CA LEU A 68 11.06 -1.84 -0.46
C LEU A 68 11.24 -1.37 -1.90
N VAL A 69 10.25 -0.68 -2.47
CA VAL A 69 10.31 -0.14 -3.82
C VAL A 69 11.45 0.87 -3.97
N MET A 70 11.68 1.71 -2.95
CA MET A 70 12.78 2.68 -2.98
C MET A 70 14.14 1.99 -3.00
N ARG A 71 14.34 0.92 -2.20
CA ARG A 71 15.56 0.11 -2.22
C ARG A 71 15.76 -0.57 -3.58
N GLN A 72 14.71 -1.14 -4.16
CA GLN A 72 14.77 -1.76 -5.48
C GLN A 72 15.13 -0.74 -6.58
N ARG A 73 14.57 0.47 -6.52
CA ARG A 73 14.90 1.56 -7.45
C ARG A 73 16.35 2.01 -7.31
N ALA A 74 16.85 2.16 -6.08
CA ALA A 74 18.24 2.52 -5.81
C ALA A 74 19.22 1.46 -6.36
N ALA A 75 18.96 0.18 -6.09
CA ALA A 75 19.76 -0.93 -6.63
C ALA A 75 19.75 -0.93 -8.16
N SER A 76 18.58 -0.75 -8.78
CA SER A 76 18.44 -0.68 -10.24
C SER A 76 19.23 0.50 -10.84
N ALA A 77 19.22 1.66 -10.19
CA ALA A 77 19.99 2.81 -10.62
C ALA A 77 21.50 2.57 -10.51
N SER A 78 21.95 1.91 -9.43
CA SER A 78 23.36 1.53 -9.27
C SER A 78 23.81 0.56 -10.35
N LEU A 79 23.06 -0.51 -10.59
CA LEU A 79 23.36 -1.51 -11.62
C LEU A 79 23.39 -0.89 -13.03
N LYS A 80 22.46 0.02 -13.35
CA LYS A 80 22.49 0.75 -14.63
C LYS A 80 23.77 1.58 -14.80
N ARG A 81 24.26 2.23 -13.73
CA ARG A 81 25.50 3.00 -13.77
C ARG A 81 26.72 2.12 -13.95
N GLU A 82 26.76 0.96 -13.28
CA GLU A 82 27.84 -0.01 -13.40
C GLU A 82 27.90 -0.61 -14.81
N ASN A 83 26.75 -1.04 -15.34
CA ASN A 83 26.65 -1.55 -16.70
C ASN A 83 27.16 -0.52 -17.73
N ALA A 84 26.72 0.73 -17.63
CA ALA A 84 27.20 1.80 -18.51
C ALA A 84 28.72 2.05 -18.40
N ARG A 85 29.32 1.86 -17.22
CA ARG A 85 30.78 1.96 -17.04
C ARG A 85 31.51 0.80 -17.70
N LEU A 86 30.99 -0.43 -17.55
CA LEU A 86 31.57 -1.62 -18.17
C LEU A 86 31.49 -1.56 -19.69
N SER A 87 30.35 -1.16 -20.26
CA SER A 87 30.21 -0.97 -21.71
C SER A 87 31.24 0.02 -22.26
N ARG A 88 31.48 1.15 -21.57
CA ARG A 88 32.50 2.12 -21.99
C ARG A 88 33.93 1.57 -21.94
N ARG A 89 34.24 0.65 -21.03
CA ARG A 89 35.55 0.00 -20.96
C ARG A 89 35.75 -0.94 -22.14
N LEU A 90 34.75 -1.78 -22.40
CA LEU A 90 34.77 -2.68 -23.57
C LEU A 90 34.93 -1.90 -24.87
N ASP A 91 34.18 -0.81 -25.07
CA ASP A 91 34.30 0.05 -26.25
C ASP A 91 35.69 0.69 -26.39
N LYS A 92 36.35 0.98 -25.27
CA LYS A 92 37.71 1.55 -25.26
C LYS A 92 38.76 0.48 -25.60
N ASP A 93 38.61 -0.72 -25.05
CA ASP A 93 39.53 -1.84 -25.29
C ASP A 93 39.45 -2.32 -26.74
N VAL A 94 38.24 -2.38 -27.33
CA VAL A 94 38.03 -2.73 -28.75
C VAL A 94 38.62 -1.71 -29.71
N LYS A 95 38.68 -0.42 -29.33
CA LYS A 95 39.26 0.64 -30.18
C LYS A 95 40.76 0.83 -30.00
N GLY A 96 41.34 0.27 -28.94
CA GLY A 96 42.75 0.44 -28.59
C GLY A 96 43.65 -0.74 -28.96
N GLY A 97 43.07 -1.89 -29.32
CA GLY A 97 43.76 -3.04 -29.92
C GLY A 97 43.54 -3.10 -31.42
#